data_AF-A0A0F9SUA3-F1
#
_entry.id   AF-A0A0F9SUA3-F1
#
_cell.length_a   1.000
_cell.length_b   1.000
_cell.length_c   1.000
_cell.angle_alpha   90.00
_cell.angle_beta   90.00
_cell.angle_gamma   90.00
#
_symmetry.space_group_name_H-M   'P 1'
#
loop_
_entity.id
_entity.type
_entity.pdbx_description
1 polymer ?
#
loop_
_entity_poly.entity_id
_entity_poly.type
_entity_poly.pdbx_seq_one_letter_code
_entity_poly.pdbx_strand_id
1 'polypeptide(L)' 'MKIESILSWMVVPDETTEGNPCFVVYDLDLHGCMGQGLTEEEATADWLEARKEYLNEEGNGRRT' A
#
# COMPACT_ATOMS: atom_id res chain seq x y z
N MET A 1 -4.39 9.06 25.11
CA MET A 1 -5.12 8.42 24.00
C MET A 1 -4.09 7.96 22.98
N LYS A 2 -3.95 6.66 22.74
CA LYS A 2 -3.27 6.19 21.53
C LYS A 2 -4.28 6.37 20.40
N ILE A 3 -3.98 7.24 19.45
CA ILE A 3 -4.76 7.32 18.22
C ILE A 3 -4.36 6.08 17.43
N GLU A 4 -5.17 5.04 17.48
CA GLU A 4 -5.06 3.95 16.52
C GLU A 4 -5.55 4.53 15.21
N SER A 5 -4.61 4.85 14.31
CA SER A 5 -4.95 5.23 12.95
C SER A 5 -5.66 4.02 12.34
N ILE A 6 -6.97 4.10 12.17
CA ILE A 6 -7.70 3.15 11.34
C ILE A 6 -7.18 3.36 9.93
N LEU A 7 -6.48 2.37 9.39
CA LEU A 7 -5.98 2.43 8.02
C LEU A 7 -7.18 2.24 7.08
N SER A 8 -7.26 3.03 6.01
CA SER A 8 -8.29 2.87 4.98
C SER A 8 -7.65 2.41 3.68
N TRP A 9 -8.06 1.25 3.17
CA TRP A 9 -7.56 0.69 1.91
C TRP A 9 -8.66 -0.07 1.15
N MET A 10 -8.42 -0.27 -0.15
CA MET A 10 -9.31 -1.00 -1.04
C MET A 10 -8.51 -2.00 -1.86
N VAL A 11 -8.98 -3.25 -1.90
CA VAL A 11 -8.42 -4.29 -2.77
C VAL A 11 -9.28 -4.40 -4.02
N VAL A 12 -8.65 -4.43 -5.19
CA VAL A 12 -9.33 -4.66 -6.47
C VAL A 12 -8.60 -5.72 -7.29
N PRO A 13 -9.33 -6.53 -8.07
CA PRO A 13 -8.70 -7.36 -9.10
C PRO A 13 -8.18 -6.46 -10.23
N ASP A 14 -7.01 -6.80 -10.75
CA ASP A 14 -6.35 -6.10 -11.86
C ASP A 14 -5.60 -7.09 -12.76
N GLU A 15 -4.92 -6.56 -13.77
CA GLU A 15 -4.12 -7.33 -14.71
C GLU A 15 -2.73 -6.70 -14.85
N THR A 16 -1.68 -7.52 -14.80
CA THR A 16 -0.32 -7.03 -15.07
C THR A 16 -0.19 -6.61 -16.53
N THR A 17 0.86 -5.86 -16.86
CA THR A 17 1.18 -5.47 -18.25
C THR A 17 1.29 -6.66 -19.22
N GLU A 18 1.52 -7.87 -18.70
CA GLU A 18 1.64 -9.10 -19.48
C GLU A 18 0.31 -9.87 -19.64
N GLY A 19 -0.79 -9.36 -19.08
CA GLY A 19 -2.08 -10.03 -19.14
C GLY A 19 -2.35 -11.02 -18.00
N ASN A 20 -1.50 -11.05 -16.97
CA ASN A 20 -1.66 -12.00 -15.87
C ASN A 20 -2.56 -11.40 -14.78
N PRO A 21 -3.56 -12.14 -14.26
CA PRO A 21 -4.42 -11.62 -13.21
C PRO A 21 -3.63 -11.37 -11.93
N CYS A 22 -3.91 -10.25 -11.26
CA CYS A 22 -3.34 -9.90 -9.98
C CYS A 22 -4.36 -9.16 -9.10
N PHE A 23 -3.95 -8.81 -7.88
CA PHE A 23 -4.68 -7.94 -6.98
C PHE A 23 -3.84 -6.71 -6.68
N VAL A 24 -4.50 -5.56 -6.62
CA VAL A 24 -3.89 -4.29 -6.25
C VAL A 24 -4.62 -3.72 -5.04
N VAL A 25 -3.86 -3.33 -4.03
CA VAL A 25 -4.34 -2.59 -2.87
C VAL A 25 -4.03 -1.12 -3.07
N TYR A 26 -5.05 -0.29 -2.97
CA TYR A 26 -4.93 1.16 -2.97
C TYR A 26 -5.10 1.70 -1.56
N ASP A 27 -4.15 2.52 -1.12
CA ASP A 27 -4.29 3.31 0.09
C ASP A 27 -5.26 4.47 -0.14
N LEU A 28 -6.32 4.55 0.66
CA LEU A 28 -7.33 5.61 0.54
C LEU A 28 -6.92 6.89 1.28
N ASP A 29 -5.96 6.79 2.20
CA ASP A 29 -5.46 7.93 2.98
C ASP A 29 -4.20 8.52 2.34
N LEU A 30 -3.40 7.69 1.67
CA LEU A 30 -2.12 8.05 1.10
C LEU A 30 -2.09 7.85 -0.43
N HIS A 31 -2.44 8.90 -1.15
CA HIS A 31 -2.45 8.88 -2.62
C HIS A 31 -1.10 8.45 -3.20
N GLY A 32 -1.12 7.40 -4.02
CA GLY A 32 0.06 6.85 -4.68
C GLY A 32 0.76 5.73 -3.89
N CYS A 33 0.36 5.47 -2.65
CA CYS A 33 0.76 4.27 -1.94
C CYS A 33 -0.14 3.11 -2.34
N MET A 34 0.47 2.04 -2.84
CA MET A 34 -0.21 0.86 -3.33
C MET A 34 0.63 -0.39 -3.05
N GLY A 35 -0.01 -1.55 -3.05
CA GLY A 35 0.64 -2.85 -3.03
C GLY A 35 0.04 -3.78 -4.06
N GLN A 36 0.79 -4.78 -4.50
CA GLN A 36 0.38 -5.73 -5.52
C GLN A 36 0.74 -7.17 -5.15
N GLY A 37 -0.10 -8.12 -5.55
CA GLY A 37 0.14 -9.55 -5.31
C GLY A 37 -0.67 -10.46 -6.20
N LEU A 38 -0.36 -11.77 -6.19
CA LEU A 38 -1.15 -12.78 -6.89
C LEU A 38 -2.42 -13.14 -6.11
N THR A 39 -2.44 -12.86 -4.80
CA THR A 39 -3.62 -12.97 -3.94
C THR A 39 -3.89 -11.64 -3.21
N GLU A 40 -5.10 -11.49 -2.66
CA GLU A 40 -5.46 -10.31 -1.85
C GLU A 40 -4.53 -10.16 -0.63
N GLU A 41 -4.14 -11.27 0.00
CA GLU A 41 -3.24 -11.27 1.15
C GLU A 41 -1.83 -10.81 0.78
N GLU A 42 -1.30 -11.28 -0.35
CA GLU A 42 0.01 -10.84 -0.85
C GLU A 42 -0.01 -9.35 -1.16
N ALA A 43 -1.03 -8.88 -1.86
CA ALA A 43 -1.18 -7.47 -2.20
C ALA A 43 -1.31 -6.57 -0.96
N THR A 44 -1.99 -7.07 0.09
CA THR A 44 -2.11 -6.36 1.36
C THR A 44 -0.78 -6.33 2.13
N ALA A 45 -0.03 -7.43 2.13
CA ALA A 45 1.27 -7.49 2.78
C ALA A 45 2.28 -6.55 2.11
N ASP A 46 2.29 -6.51 0.78
CA ASP A 46 3.11 -5.58 -0.01
C ASP A 46 2.76 -4.12 0.29
N TRP A 47 1.46 -3.79 0.32
CA TRP A 47 0.98 -2.45 0.68
C TRP A 47 1.41 -2.02 2.10
N LEU A 48 1.36 -2.93 3.09
CA LEU A 48 1.77 -2.62 4.46
C LEU A 48 3.26 -2.25 4.54
N GLU A 49 4.13 -2.94 3.81
CA GLU A 49 5.56 -2.58 3.76
C GLU A 49 5.77 -1.28 2.98
N ALA A 50 5.12 -1.09 1.83
CA ALA A 50 5.18 0.17 1.07
C ALA A 50 4.76 1.39 1.90
N ARG A 51 3.66 1.26 2.68
CA ARG A 51 3.18 2.33 3.57
C ARG A 51 4.16 2.62 4.70
N LYS A 52 4.77 1.57 5.27
CA LYS A 52 5.77 1.70 6.34
C LYS A 52 7.05 2.36 5.83
N GLU A 53 7.51 2.01 4.63
CA GLU A 53 8.65 2.67 3.97
C GLU A 53 8.37 4.15 3.75
N TYR A 54 7.22 4.47 3.15
CA TYR A 54 6.81 5.86 2.93
C TYR A 54 6.79 6.71 4.21
N LEU A 55 6.18 6.19 5.29
CA LEU A 55 6.11 6.90 6.57
C LEU A 55 7.49 7.04 7.24
N ASN A 56 8.39 6.08 7.03
CA ASN A 56 9.76 6.17 7.51
C ASN A 56 10.57 7.21 6.71
N GLU A 57 10.36 7.31 5.40
CA GLU A 57 11.01 8.31 4.54
C GLU A 57 10.52 9.72 4.81
N GLU A 58 9.21 9.95 4.96
CA GLU A 58 8.64 11.24 5.39
C GLU A 58 9.13 11.65 6.79
N GLY A 59 9.38 10.68 7.67
CA GLY A 59 10.04 10.90 8.96
C GLY A 59 11.51 11.32 8.86
N ASN A 60 12.20 10.96 7.77
CA ASN A 60 13.62 11.25 7.53
C ASN A 60 13.85 12.42 6.55
N GLY A 61 12.83 12.84 5.80
CA GLY A 61 12.90 13.81 4.70
C GLY A 61 12.91 15.30 5.09
N ARG A 62 12.91 15.66 6.38
CA ARG A 62 13.14 17.06 6.84
C ARG A 62 14.61 17.31 7.23
N ARG A 63 15.56 16.79 6.46
CA ARG A 63 16.99 17.14 6.55
C ARG A 63 17.64 17.29 5.17
N THR A 64 17.10 18.19 4.34
CA THR A 64 17.89 18.91 3.34
C THR A 64 17.38 20.34 3.25
#